data_AF-A0A8X6V967-F1
#
_entry.id   AF-A0A8X6V967-F1
#
_cell.length_a   1.000
_cell.length_b   1.000
_cell.length_c   1.000
_cell.angle_alpha   90.00
_cell.angle_beta   90.00
_cell.angle_gamma   90.00
#
_symmetry.space_group_name_H-M   'P 1'
#
loop_
_entity.id
_entity.type
_entity.pdbx_description
1 polymer ?
#
loop_
_entity_poly.entity_id
_entity_poly.type
_entity_poly.pdbx_seq_one_letter_code
_entity_poly.pdbx_strand_id
1 'polypeptide(L)' 'MKAQRYIHDVLQPHVLPLIQWLPGAIFQQDYARPHTARVSQDCLRTATTLPWRPDLQMSQTQHLWHHLER' A
#
# COMPACT_ATOMS: atom_id res chain seq x y z
N MET A 1 -5.55 2.06 -12.36
CA MET A 1 -5.92 3.19 -11.45
C MET A 1 -4.97 4.37 -11.70
N LYS A 2 -5.36 5.62 -11.44
CA LYS A 2 -4.46 6.80 -11.43
C LYS A 2 -4.06 7.12 -9.98
N ALA A 3 -2.91 7.78 -9.77
CA ALA A 3 -2.41 8.12 -8.43
C ALA A 3 -3.42 8.93 -7.59
N GLN A 4 -4.10 9.92 -8.18
CA GLN A 4 -5.14 10.69 -7.48
C GLN A 4 -6.29 9.82 -6.97
N ARG A 5 -6.72 8.86 -7.79
CA ARG A 5 -7.78 7.93 -7.42
C ARG A 5 -7.30 6.94 -6.34
N TYR A 6 -6.04 6.52 -6.39
CA TYR A 6 -5.45 5.71 -5.31
C TYR A 6 -5.44 6.47 -3.98
N ILE A 7 -5.10 7.75 -4.01
CA ILE A 7 -5.11 8.60 -2.80
C ILE A 7 -6.52 8.71 -2.22
N HIS A 8 -7.49 9.11 -3.06
CA HIS A 8 -8.86 9.41 -2.62
C HIS A 8 -9.66 8.16 -2.27
N ASP A 9 -9.52 7.08 -3.03
CA ASP A 9 -10.34 5.87 -2.87
C ASP A 9 -9.70 4.89 -1.88
N VAL A 10 -8.37 4.95 -1.64
CA VAL A 10 -7.64 3.94 -0.86
C VAL A 10 -6.85 4.55 0.30
N LEU A 11 -5.89 5.44 -0.01
CA LEU A 11 -4.94 5.89 1.02
C LEU A 11 -5.63 6.68 2.13
N GLN A 12 -6.37 7.73 1.76
CA GLN A 12 -7.02 8.63 2.71
C GLN A 12 -8.12 7.96 3.55
N PRO A 13 -9.08 7.23 2.97
CA PRO A 13 -10.19 6.67 3.76
C PRO A 13 -9.84 5.40 4.53
N HIS A 14 -8.82 4.63 4.11
CA HIS A 14 -8.56 3.30 4.65
C HIS A 14 -7.16 3.12 5.23
N VAL A 15 -6.12 3.47 4.48
CA VAL A 15 -4.74 3.17 4.88
C VAL A 15 -4.25 4.11 5.98
N LEU A 16 -4.39 5.42 5.80
CA LEU A 16 -3.89 6.40 6.76
C LEU A 16 -4.58 6.28 8.13
N PRO A 17 -5.91 6.14 8.24
CA PRO A 17 -6.57 5.98 9.53
C PRO A 17 -6.10 4.72 10.26
N LEU A 18 -5.92 3.62 9.53
CA LEU A 18 -5.47 2.35 10.10
C LEU A 18 -4.04 2.44 10.65
N ILE A 19 -3.13 3.05 9.89
CA ILE A 19 -1.73 3.25 10.33
C ILE A 19 -1.66 4.17 11.54
N GLN A 20 -2.47 5.23 11.58
CA GLN A 20 -2.53 6.14 12.73
C GLN A 20 -3.07 5.44 13.99
N TRP A 21 -3.99 4.49 13.83
CA TRP A 21 -4.58 3.75 14.94
C TRP A 21 -3.68 2.61 15.46
N LEU A 22 -2.72 2.13 14.67
CA LEU A 22 -1.84 1.01 15.01
C LEU A 22 -0.40 1.46 15.26
N PRO A 23 0.01 1.68 16.53
CA PRO A 23 1.38 2.02 16.86
C PRO A 23 2.37 0.98 16.31
N GLY A 24 3.38 1.44 15.56
CA GLY A 24 4.39 0.57 14.97
C GLY A 24 3.97 -0.16 13.69
N ALA A 25 2.80 0.16 13.12
CA ALA A 25 2.40 -0.40 11.84
C ALA A 25 3.38 -0.04 10.71
N ILE A 26 3.67 -1.03 9.86
CA ILE A 26 4.51 -0.89 8.67
C ILE A 26 3.63 -1.18 7.46
N PHE A 27 3.55 -0.21 6.54
CA PHE A 27 2.75 -0.33 5.33
C PHE A 27 3.56 -0.94 4.19
N GLN A 28 3.08 -2.04 3.61
CA GLN A 28 3.65 -2.65 2.42
C GLN A 28 2.68 -2.48 1.24
N GLN A 29 3.22 -2.06 0.09
CA GLN A 29 2.51 -1.99 -1.19
C GLN A 29 3.44 -2.43 -2.32
N ASP A 30 2.87 -2.80 -3.47
CA ASP A 30 3.65 -3.15 -4.67
C ASP A 30 4.18 -1.92 -5.43
N TYR A 31 4.98 -2.15 -6.46
CA TYR A 31 5.55 -1.11 -7.32
C TYR A 31 4.61 -0.64 -8.46
N ALA A 32 3.29 -0.80 -8.34
CA ALA A 32 2.38 -0.28 -9.36
C ALA A 32 2.58 1.24 -9.53
N ARG A 33 2.48 1.73 -10.78
CA ARG A 33 2.74 3.14 -11.12
C ARG A 33 1.98 4.16 -10.25
N PRO A 34 0.71 3.93 -9.87
CA PRO A 34 0.00 4.84 -8.96
C PRO A 34 0.60 4.88 -7.56
N HIS A 35 1.19 3.79 -7.09
CA HIS A 35 1.75 3.65 -5.74
C HIS A 35 3.12 4.35 -5.64
N THR A 36 3.91 4.28 -6.71
CA THR A 36 5.25 4.92 -6.79
C THR A 36 5.22 6.37 -7.24
N ALA A 37 4.06 6.88 -7.68
CA ALA A 37 3.91 8.28 -8.04
C ALA A 37 4.21 9.20 -6.84
N ARG A 38 4.89 10.33 -7.10
CA ARG A 38 5.29 11.28 -6.07
C ARG A 38 4.15 11.71 -5.15
N VAL A 39 2.98 12.01 -5.72
CA VAL A 39 1.79 12.43 -4.95
C VAL A 39 1.31 11.35 -3.96
N SER A 40 1.46 10.07 -4.30
CA SER A 40 1.10 8.96 -3.41
C SER A 40 2.14 8.76 -2.31
N GLN A 41 3.42 8.93 -2.65
CA GLN A 41 4.51 8.89 -1.68
C GLN A 41 4.45 10.06 -0.70
N ASP A 42 4.11 11.27 -1.17
CA ASP A 42 3.89 12.44 -0.32
C ASP A 42 2.70 12.22 0.62
N CYS A 43 1.62 11.56 0.16
CA CYS A 43 0.48 11.17 0.99
C CYS A 43 0.87 10.19 2.12
N LEU A 44 1.89 9.36 1.91
CA LEU A 44 2.37 8.35 2.86
C LEU A 44 3.57 8.84 3.70
N ARG A 45 3.94 10.11 3.62
CA ARG A 45 5.17 10.65 4.25
C ARG A 45 5.25 10.41 5.76
N THR A 46 4.11 10.32 6.46
CA THR A 46 4.05 10.05 7.91
C THR A 46 3.98 8.57 8.25
N ALA A 47 3.80 7.70 7.26
CA ALA A 47 3.73 6.26 7.44
C ALA A 47 5.12 5.63 7.28
N THR A 48 5.43 4.67 8.15
CA THR A 48 6.56 3.78 7.92
C THR A 48 6.20 2.82 6.80
N THR A 49 6.95 2.84 5.70
CA THR A 49 6.71 1.96 4.55
C THR A 49 7.82 0.92 4.39
N LEU A 50 7.43 -0.32 4.09
CA LEU A 50 8.37 -1.37 3.73
C LEU A 50 8.73 -1.24 2.24
N PRO A 51 10.02 -1.13 1.87
CA PRO A 51 10.41 -1.15 0.47
C PRO A 51 10.00 -2.48 -0.14
N TRP A 52 9.34 -2.45 -1.31
CA TRP A 52 8.96 -3.67 -2.00
C TRP A 52 10.22 -4.44 -2.39
N ARG A 53 10.23 -5.72 -2.03
CA ARG A 53 11.32 -6.62 -2.42
C ARG A 53 10.84 -7.52 -3.57
N PRO A 54 11.47 -7.43 -4.75
CA PRO A 54 11.10 -8.25 -5.90
C PRO A 54 11.50 -9.73 -5.77
N ASP A 55 12.24 -10.11 -4.73
CA ASP A 55 12.63 -11.47 -4.37
C ASP A 55 11.49 -12.25 -3.65
N LEU A 56 10.47 -11.55 -3.14
CA LEU A 56 9.24 -12.18 -2.68
C LEU A 56 8.42 -12.57 -3.91
N GLN A 57 8.41 -13.87 -4.23
CA GLN A 57 7.62 -14.41 -5.35
C GLN A 57 6.14 -14.00 -5.30
N MET A 58 5.61 -13.68 -4.10
CA MET A 58 4.27 -13.14 -3.91
C MET A 58 4.22 -12.21 -2.69
N SER A 59 3.50 -11.10 -2.77
CA SER A 59 3.11 -10.37 -1.55
C SER A 59 2.12 -11.18 -0.72
N GLN A 60 2.04 -10.89 0.59
CA GLN A 60 1.00 -11.49 1.44
C GLN A 60 -0.39 -11.30 0.84
N THR A 61 -0.67 -10.13 0.28
CA THR A 61 -1.94 -9.83 -0.41
C THR A 61 -2.16 -10.71 -1.65
N GLN A 62 -1.13 -10.91 -2.48
CA GLN A 62 -1.23 -11.83 -3.64
C GLN A 62 -1.46 -13.28 -3.21
N HIS A 63 -0.83 -13.71 -2.10
CA HIS A 63 -1.05 -15.04 -1.56
C HIS A 63 -2.49 -15.24 -1.09
N LEU A 64 -3.05 -14.23 -0.41
CA LEU A 64 -4.46 -14.24 0.00
C LEU A 64 -5.40 -14.30 -1.20
N TRP A 65 -5.16 -13.51 -2.25
CA TRP A 65 -5.97 -13.57 -3.47
C TRP A 65 -5.94 -14.94 -4.12
N HIS A 66 -4.77 -15.57 -4.23
CA HIS A 66 -4.65 -16.93 -4.76
C HIS A 66 -5.50 -17.94 -3.95
N HIS A 67 -5.67 -17.76 -2.65
CA HIS A 67 -6.54 -18.65 -1.86
C HIS A 67 -8.02 -18.34 -1.98
N LEU A 68 -8.38 -17.06 -2.19
CA LEU A 68 -9.76 -16.63 -2.36
C LEU A 68 -10.31 -16.95 -3.76
N GLU A 69 -9.44 -17.13 -4.75
CA GLU A 69 -9.78 -17.47 -6.14
C GLU A 69 -9.90 -18.99 -6.40
N ARG A 70 -9.71 -19.84 -5.37
CA ARG A 70 -9.94 -21.29 -5.43
C ARG A 70 -11.34 -21.65 -4.94
#